data_AF-A0A954QSW3-F1
#
_entry.id   AF-A0A954QSW3-F1
#
_cell.length_a   1.000
_cell.length_b   1.000
_cell.length_c   1.000
_cell.angle_alpha   90.00
_cell.angle_beta   90.00
_cell.angle_gamma   90.00
#
_symmetry.space_group_name_H-M   'P 1'
#
loop_
_entity.id
_entity.type
_entity.pdbx_description
1 polymer ?
#
loop_
_entity_poly.entity_id
_entity_poly.type
_entity_poly.pdbx_seq_one_letter_code
_entity_poly.pdbx_strand_id
1 'polypeptide(L)'
;YLERTVRNAPLPLPYVETCIRKWAKLRANDPQIAKHLQTLQTRRKKLNSTVREVSFTPANEHSAAKPDTRIVAWHGIGEVAGAADQPQLKHGAQRFHVAYGLALQGLGLSKLAINLMPKSSGGLLQKFKSLRRTAPPSRVWGIDIGSTGVKAIELSLDQADKSITITAAKWIPHANALGDAIDQEASTSILKQTLAQFHEEVEAESIQAVLGFSGPRTLGRWFEIPGMDAKKSADAVAYEARMQIPIPIEDINFDWHRWPKAEGDERAFQNVILLAARKDHIAQQLDLVADLPIQVVGVQSICLALYNAAVHELFPKPVVPAESDDNSATDKAVSSEQLWPTLGILELGAESSNFVAVGNNFVRYRSMPVGTHRLDRELMKQLRLTRDKSSELRQRPERARCLYQVEQIVRDVYEELLNDLRRTLRAYETDGVHFDKIVITGGGIETLGVAEVLATQL
;
A
#
# COMPACT_ATOMS: atom_id res chain seq x y z
N TYR A 1 32.09 14.47 6.43
CA TYR A 1 30.75 13.93 6.12
C TYR A 1 30.74 12.40 6.12
N LEU A 2 31.36 11.74 5.14
CA LEU A 2 31.32 10.27 5.00
C LEU A 2 31.74 9.54 6.28
N GLU A 3 32.80 10.00 6.95
CA GLU A 3 33.23 9.42 8.24
C GLU A 3 32.16 9.52 9.33
N ARG A 4 31.46 10.67 9.44
CA ARG A 4 30.35 10.88 10.37
C ARG A 4 29.19 9.95 10.03
N THR A 5 28.85 9.83 8.75
CA THR A 5 27.78 8.95 8.27
C THR A 5 28.11 7.48 8.52
N VAL A 6 29.33 7.03 8.23
CA VAL A 6 29.78 5.66 8.56
C VAL A 6 29.81 5.44 10.07
N ARG A 7 30.13 6.45 10.89
CA ARG A 7 30.11 6.30 12.34
C ARG A 7 28.68 6.17 12.89
N ASN A 8 27.79 7.04 12.44
CA ASN A 8 26.50 7.28 13.10
C ASN A 8 25.31 6.60 12.43
N ALA A 9 25.36 6.29 11.13
CA ALA A 9 24.27 5.60 10.46
C ALA A 9 24.31 4.11 10.83
N PRO A 10 23.33 3.56 11.56
CA PRO A 10 23.39 2.17 12.03
C PRO A 10 23.15 1.15 10.90
N LEU A 11 22.74 1.62 9.71
CA LEU A 11 22.47 0.82 8.52
C LEU A 11 23.44 1.15 7.37
N PRO A 12 23.73 0.18 6.49
CA PRO A 12 24.65 0.34 5.37
C PRO A 12 23.95 1.05 4.21
N LEU A 13 24.24 2.34 4.07
CA LEU A 13 23.68 3.16 3.00
C LEU A 13 24.43 2.93 1.67
N PRO A 14 23.80 2.39 0.60
CA PRO A 14 24.49 2.00 -0.63
C PRO A 14 25.27 3.14 -1.31
N TYR A 15 24.72 4.36 -1.32
CA TYR A 15 25.39 5.53 -1.87
C TYR A 15 26.65 5.92 -1.08
N VAL A 16 26.67 5.69 0.23
CA VAL A 16 27.85 5.96 1.09
C VAL A 16 28.97 5.00 0.70
N GLU A 17 28.65 3.73 0.45
CA GLU A 17 29.62 2.77 -0.08
C GLU A 17 30.18 3.22 -1.43
N THR A 18 29.32 3.65 -2.35
CA THR A 18 29.73 4.21 -3.65
C THR A 18 30.65 5.42 -3.49
N CYS A 19 30.33 6.34 -2.57
CA CYS A 19 31.16 7.50 -2.26
C CYS A 19 32.51 7.12 -1.64
N ILE A 20 32.56 6.12 -0.76
CA ILE A 20 33.83 5.62 -0.20
C ILE A 20 34.66 4.93 -1.28
N ARG A 21 34.05 4.19 -2.20
CA ARG A 21 34.75 3.61 -3.36
C ARG A 21 35.31 4.69 -4.30
N LYS A 22 34.58 5.79 -4.49
CA LYS A 22 35.11 6.97 -5.20
C LYS A 22 36.26 7.63 -4.44
N TRP A 23 36.14 7.77 -3.12
CA TRP A 23 37.23 8.26 -2.24
C TRP A 23 38.48 7.38 -2.35
N ALA A 24 38.32 6.05 -2.39
CA ALA A 24 39.42 5.10 -2.58
C ALA A 24 40.20 5.33 -3.87
N LYS A 25 39.50 5.66 -4.97
CA LYS A 25 40.15 6.01 -6.24
C LYS A 25 40.93 7.32 -6.18
N LEU A 26 40.48 8.28 -5.39
CA LEU A 26 41.12 9.59 -5.24
C LEU A 26 42.27 9.59 -4.21
N ARG A 27 42.20 8.71 -3.20
CA ARG A 27 43.20 8.60 -2.12
C ARG A 27 43.44 7.13 -1.76
N ALA A 28 44.14 6.42 -2.63
CA ALA A 28 44.38 4.97 -2.49
C ALA A 28 45.08 4.56 -1.18
N ASN A 29 45.87 5.45 -0.59
CA ASN A 29 46.66 5.17 0.63
C ASN A 29 46.01 5.64 1.93
N ASP A 30 44.74 6.05 1.91
CA ASP A 30 44.05 6.50 3.11
C ASP A 30 43.61 5.29 3.97
N PRO A 31 44.18 5.11 5.18
CA PRO A 31 43.93 3.93 6.00
C PRO A 31 42.48 3.86 6.52
N GLN A 32 41.73 4.96 6.51
CA GLN A 32 40.33 4.96 6.97
C GLN A 32 39.39 4.26 5.98
N ILE A 33 39.76 4.18 4.71
CA ILE A 33 38.89 3.65 3.64
C ILE A 33 38.58 2.18 3.87
N ALA A 34 39.60 1.37 4.15
CA ALA A 34 39.42 -0.06 4.44
C ALA A 34 38.53 -0.28 5.67
N LYS A 35 38.76 0.48 6.74
CA LYS A 35 37.97 0.43 7.97
C LYS A 35 36.50 0.79 7.73
N HIS A 36 36.24 1.82 6.92
CA HIS A 36 34.88 2.24 6.58
C HIS A 36 34.16 1.22 5.70
N LEU A 37 34.80 0.67 4.66
CA LEU A 37 34.23 -0.39 3.83
C LEU A 37 33.91 -1.64 4.65
N GLN A 38 34.81 -2.05 5.54
CA GLN A 38 34.59 -3.19 6.45
C GLN A 38 33.41 -2.94 7.40
N THR A 39 33.28 -1.71 7.93
CA THR A 39 32.15 -1.32 8.78
C THR A 39 30.83 -1.45 8.03
N LEU A 40 30.76 -0.93 6.80
CA LEU A 40 29.56 -1.03 5.96
C LEU A 40 29.24 -2.47 5.57
N GLN A 41 30.23 -3.27 5.19
CA GLN A 41 30.06 -4.68 4.89
C GLN A 41 29.54 -5.48 6.09
N THR A 42 30.06 -5.21 7.29
CA THR A 42 29.60 -5.84 8.54
C THR A 42 28.13 -5.50 8.81
N ARG A 43 27.77 -4.22 8.67
CA ARG A 43 26.37 -3.78 8.80
C ARG A 43 25.47 -4.39 7.74
N ARG A 44 25.93 -4.57 6.50
CA ARG A 44 25.18 -5.23 5.42
C ARG A 44 24.95 -6.70 5.69
N LYS A 45 25.95 -7.42 6.20
CA LYS A 45 25.75 -8.80 6.66
C LYS A 45 24.74 -8.87 7.80
N LYS A 46 24.80 -7.95 8.76
CA LYS A 46 23.83 -7.84 9.85
C LYS A 46 22.41 -7.54 9.33
N LEU A 47 22.27 -6.56 8.44
CA LEU A 47 21.00 -6.21 7.81
C LEU A 47 20.41 -7.39 7.04
N ASN A 48 21.18 -8.02 6.16
CA ASN A 48 20.74 -9.18 5.39
C ASN A 48 20.38 -10.38 6.29
N SER A 49 21.00 -10.52 7.46
CA SER A 49 20.62 -11.54 8.45
C SER A 49 19.34 -11.19 9.24
N THR A 50 18.92 -9.92 9.23
CA THR A 50 17.69 -9.41 9.88
C THR A 50 16.54 -9.15 8.91
N VAL A 51 16.82 -9.05 7.60
CA VAL A 51 15.84 -9.18 6.51
C VAL A 51 15.65 -10.68 6.26
N ARG A 52 15.12 -11.40 7.25
CA ARG A 52 14.51 -12.71 6.99
C ARG A 52 13.15 -12.46 6.37
N GLU A 53 12.67 -13.43 5.58
CA GLU A 53 11.25 -13.58 5.22
C GLU A 53 10.39 -13.11 6.39
N VAL A 54 9.40 -12.29 6.06
CA VAL A 54 8.47 -11.77 7.05
C VAL A 54 7.58 -12.94 7.49
N SER A 55 8.12 -13.80 8.35
CA SER A 55 7.39 -14.88 9.01
C SER A 55 6.74 -14.28 10.26
N PHE A 56 5.42 -14.16 10.22
CA PHE A 56 4.60 -13.69 11.32
C PHE A 56 4.22 -14.87 12.21
N THR A 57 5.07 -15.17 13.21
CA THR A 57 4.66 -16.01 14.33
C THR A 57 4.21 -15.08 15.47
N PRO A 58 2.96 -15.15 15.96
CA PRO A 58 2.55 -14.32 17.09
C PRO A 58 3.45 -14.60 18.30
N ALA A 59 3.83 -13.54 19.03
CA ALA A 59 4.54 -13.71 20.29
C ALA A 59 3.58 -14.42 21.26
N ASN A 60 3.95 -15.61 21.74
CA ASN A 60 3.21 -16.23 22.84
C ASN A 60 3.15 -15.23 24.01
N GLU A 61 1.98 -15.11 24.65
CA GLU A 61 1.70 -14.20 25.79
C GLU A 61 2.71 -14.30 26.96
N HIS A 62 3.55 -15.34 26.97
CA HIS A 62 4.53 -15.66 28.01
C HIS A 62 5.98 -15.28 27.64
N SER A 63 6.22 -14.66 26.49
CA SER A 63 7.56 -14.16 26.13
C SER A 63 7.84 -12.82 26.83
N ALA A 64 8.73 -12.84 27.82
CA ALA A 64 9.27 -11.62 28.46
C ALA A 64 10.10 -10.72 27.51
N ALA A 65 10.31 -11.13 26.26
CA ALA A 65 10.97 -10.30 25.24
C ALA A 65 9.96 -9.32 24.63
N LYS A 66 10.29 -8.03 24.64
CA LYS A 66 9.52 -7.00 23.92
C LYS A 66 9.35 -7.41 22.45
N PRO A 67 8.16 -7.19 21.84
CA PRO A 67 7.96 -7.39 20.41
C PRO A 67 9.03 -6.66 19.62
N ASP A 68 9.53 -7.32 18.60
CA ASP A 68 10.56 -6.78 17.73
C ASP A 68 9.93 -5.84 16.70
N THR A 69 9.57 -4.62 17.13
CA THR A 69 8.88 -3.59 16.33
C THR A 69 9.76 -2.99 15.22
N ARG A 70 10.79 -3.69 14.76
CA ARG A 70 11.70 -3.24 13.70
C ARG A 70 10.94 -2.97 12.41
N ILE A 71 11.26 -1.83 11.80
CA ILE A 71 10.79 -1.50 10.46
C ILE A 71 11.52 -2.36 9.44
N VAL A 72 10.76 -3.11 8.64
CA VAL A 72 11.31 -3.92 7.55
C VAL A 72 10.69 -3.53 6.21
N ALA A 73 11.46 -3.62 5.13
CA ALA A 73 10.89 -3.43 3.81
C ALA A 73 10.07 -4.65 3.36
N TRP A 74 8.86 -4.40 2.87
CA TRP A 74 8.02 -5.41 2.23
C TRP A 74 8.37 -5.46 0.74
N HIS A 75 9.13 -6.49 0.37
CA HIS A 75 9.71 -6.63 -0.97
C HIS A 75 8.86 -7.48 -1.92
N GLY A 76 7.82 -8.17 -1.44
CA GLY A 76 7.32 -9.36 -2.10
C GLY A 76 5.83 -9.35 -2.43
N ILE A 77 5.57 -9.44 -3.73
CA ILE A 77 4.52 -10.25 -4.38
C ILE A 77 5.18 -11.25 -5.36
N GLY A 78 6.51 -11.41 -5.26
CA GLY A 78 7.35 -12.16 -6.19
C GLY A 78 7.26 -13.68 -6.05
N GLU A 79 6.66 -14.16 -4.96
CA GLU A 79 6.44 -15.59 -4.69
C GLU A 79 5.13 -16.09 -5.31
N VAL A 80 4.25 -15.17 -5.75
CA VAL A 80 3.05 -15.52 -6.51
C VAL A 80 3.44 -16.10 -7.87
N ALA A 81 2.74 -17.13 -8.32
CA ALA A 81 3.00 -17.75 -9.62
C ALA A 81 3.02 -16.69 -10.75
N GLY A 82 3.96 -16.82 -11.69
CA GLY A 82 4.15 -15.90 -12.80
C GLY A 82 4.87 -14.59 -12.45
N ALA A 83 5.06 -14.25 -11.16
CA ALA A 83 5.70 -13.00 -10.77
C ALA A 83 7.17 -12.90 -11.20
N ALA A 84 7.91 -14.02 -11.14
CA ALA A 84 9.31 -14.11 -11.57
C ALA A 84 9.51 -13.83 -13.07
N ASP A 85 8.47 -14.08 -13.87
CA ASP A 85 8.46 -13.85 -15.31
C ASP A 85 8.24 -12.38 -15.66
N GLN A 86 7.74 -11.57 -14.72
CA GLN A 86 7.44 -10.16 -14.93
C GLN A 86 8.69 -9.28 -14.76
N PRO A 87 9.20 -8.61 -15.82
CA PRO A 87 10.40 -7.78 -15.71
C PRO A 87 10.26 -6.62 -14.71
N GLN A 88 9.06 -6.03 -14.64
CA GLN A 88 8.75 -4.90 -13.75
C GLN A 88 8.80 -5.27 -12.27
N LEU A 89 8.61 -6.55 -11.91
CA LEU A 89 8.59 -7.00 -10.51
C LEU A 89 9.99 -7.31 -9.98
N LYS A 90 10.98 -7.63 -10.84
CA LYS A 90 12.34 -8.02 -10.43
C LYS A 90 13.08 -6.96 -9.60
N HIS A 91 12.80 -5.69 -9.84
CA HIS A 91 13.48 -4.57 -9.14
C HIS A 91 12.51 -3.55 -8.52
N GLY A 92 11.20 -3.78 -8.64
CA GLY A 92 10.18 -2.79 -8.33
C GLY A 92 8.90 -3.32 -7.71
N ALA A 93 8.86 -4.59 -7.25
CA ALA A 93 7.66 -5.22 -6.69
C ALA A 93 6.97 -4.37 -5.60
N GLN A 94 7.74 -3.64 -4.78
CA GLN A 94 7.24 -2.72 -3.77
C GLN A 94 6.25 -1.66 -4.29
N ARG A 95 6.40 -1.27 -5.57
CA ARG A 95 5.55 -0.27 -6.22
C ARG A 95 4.16 -0.82 -6.53
N PHE A 96 4.00 -2.14 -6.62
CA PHE A 96 2.81 -2.78 -7.15
C PHE A 96 1.85 -3.35 -6.10
N HIS A 97 2.17 -3.28 -4.81
CA HIS A 97 1.30 -3.83 -3.75
C HIS A 97 -0.13 -3.28 -3.77
N VAL A 98 -0.31 -1.98 -4.08
CA VAL A 98 -1.64 -1.39 -4.26
C VAL A 98 -2.38 -2.06 -5.42
N ALA A 99 -1.76 -2.11 -6.61
CA ALA A 99 -2.33 -2.74 -7.80
C ALA A 99 -2.69 -4.21 -7.55
N TYR A 100 -1.81 -4.94 -6.86
CA TYR A 100 -2.07 -6.32 -6.46
C TYR A 100 -3.31 -6.46 -5.57
N GLY A 101 -3.43 -5.62 -4.54
CA GLY A 101 -4.60 -5.61 -3.65
C GLY A 101 -5.92 -5.27 -4.34
N LEU A 102 -5.88 -4.35 -5.33
CA LEU A 102 -7.03 -4.02 -6.17
C LEU A 102 -7.44 -5.22 -7.04
N ALA A 103 -6.48 -5.92 -7.65
CA ALA A 103 -6.74 -7.10 -8.46
C ALA A 103 -7.33 -8.25 -7.62
N LEU A 104 -6.83 -8.45 -6.39
CA LEU A 104 -7.42 -9.41 -5.44
C LEU A 104 -8.89 -9.12 -5.15
N GLN A 105 -9.28 -7.85 -5.01
CA GLN A 105 -10.69 -7.49 -4.86
C GLN A 105 -11.49 -7.83 -6.12
N GLY A 106 -10.94 -7.55 -7.30
CA GLY A 106 -11.58 -7.87 -8.58
C GLY A 106 -11.89 -9.36 -8.73
N LEU A 107 -10.97 -10.23 -8.29
CA LEU A 107 -11.16 -11.69 -8.28
C LEU A 107 -12.11 -12.18 -7.17
N GLY A 108 -12.52 -11.29 -6.26
CA GLY A 108 -13.34 -11.66 -5.10
C GLY A 108 -12.55 -12.40 -4.01
N LEU A 109 -11.22 -12.27 -3.99
CA LEU A 109 -10.32 -12.90 -3.01
C LEU A 109 -9.90 -11.95 -1.89
N SER A 110 -10.35 -10.69 -1.93
CA SER A 110 -10.02 -9.70 -0.91
C SER A 110 -10.79 -9.92 0.39
N LYS A 111 -10.12 -9.71 1.53
CA LYS A 111 -10.77 -9.69 2.84
C LYS A 111 -11.67 -8.46 3.01
N LEU A 112 -11.27 -7.31 2.46
CA LEU A 112 -12.11 -6.11 2.35
C LEU A 112 -12.59 -5.91 0.90
N ALA A 113 -13.91 -5.98 0.71
CA ALA A 113 -14.55 -5.84 -0.59
C ALA A 113 -15.30 -4.50 -0.77
N ILE A 114 -15.03 -3.50 0.09
CA ILE A 114 -15.61 -2.15 0.02
C ILE A 114 -15.41 -1.58 -1.37
N ASN A 115 -16.51 -1.16 -2.01
CA ASN A 115 -16.54 -0.65 -3.38
C ASN A 115 -17.21 0.73 -3.45
N LEU A 116 -16.46 1.74 -3.90
CA LEU A 116 -16.89 3.13 -4.01
C LEU A 116 -17.57 3.45 -5.36
N MET A 117 -17.80 2.45 -6.20
CA MET A 117 -18.58 2.61 -7.43
C MET A 117 -19.95 3.26 -7.15
N PRO A 118 -20.43 4.15 -8.03
CA PRO A 118 -21.76 4.73 -7.90
C PRO A 118 -22.83 3.63 -7.82
N LYS A 119 -23.61 3.62 -6.73
CA LYS A 119 -24.78 2.76 -6.61
C LYS A 119 -25.83 3.33 -7.57
N SER A 120 -26.22 2.54 -8.59
CA SER A 120 -27.16 3.01 -9.62
C SER A 120 -28.47 3.51 -8.99
N SER A 121 -28.79 4.79 -9.18
CA SER A 121 -30.08 5.42 -8.87
C SER A 121 -31.14 5.11 -9.94
N GLY A 122 -31.11 3.90 -10.50
CA GLY A 122 -31.96 3.46 -11.60
C GLY A 122 -33.31 2.90 -11.14
N GLY A 123 -34.37 3.12 -11.94
CA GLY A 123 -35.72 2.59 -11.73
C GLY A 123 -35.78 1.06 -11.62
N LEU A 124 -36.96 0.52 -11.31
CA LEU A 124 -37.18 -0.91 -10.95
C LEU A 124 -36.46 -1.91 -11.88
N LEU A 125 -36.43 -1.68 -13.20
CA LEU A 125 -35.76 -2.56 -14.17
C LEU A 125 -34.22 -2.60 -14.05
N GLN A 126 -33.60 -1.53 -13.60
CA GLN A 126 -32.14 -1.46 -13.39
C GLN A 126 -31.75 -2.09 -12.04
N LYS A 127 -32.65 -2.06 -11.04
CA LYS A 127 -32.52 -2.84 -9.80
C LYS A 127 -32.44 -4.34 -10.09
N PHE A 128 -33.20 -4.85 -11.05
CA PHE A 128 -33.14 -6.28 -11.44
C PHE A 128 -31.80 -6.68 -12.09
N LYS A 129 -31.09 -5.76 -12.77
CA LYS A 129 -29.72 -6.00 -13.25
C LYS A 129 -28.65 -5.79 -12.17
N SER A 130 -28.82 -4.82 -11.27
CA SER A 130 -27.86 -4.53 -10.19
C SER A 130 -27.94 -5.51 -8.99
N LEU A 131 -29.04 -6.26 -8.86
CA LEU A 131 -29.19 -7.33 -7.86
C LEU A 131 -28.43 -8.61 -8.21
N ARG A 132 -28.01 -8.80 -9.48
CA ARG A 132 -27.01 -9.83 -9.82
C ARG A 132 -25.64 -9.23 -9.58
N ARG A 133 -25.03 -9.55 -8.44
CA ARG A 133 -23.58 -9.49 -8.30
C ARG A 133 -23.02 -10.38 -9.42
N THR A 134 -22.59 -9.79 -10.53
CA THR A 134 -21.91 -10.54 -11.60
C THR A 134 -20.80 -11.32 -10.93
N ALA A 135 -20.70 -12.62 -11.22
CA ALA A 135 -19.64 -13.44 -10.67
C ALA A 135 -18.29 -12.73 -10.91
N PRO A 136 -17.39 -12.71 -9.93
CA PRO A 136 -16.09 -12.09 -10.13
C PRO A 136 -15.42 -12.74 -11.35
N PRO A 137 -14.74 -11.95 -12.18
CA PRO A 137 -14.02 -12.51 -13.32
C PRO A 137 -12.92 -13.47 -12.89
N SER A 138 -12.55 -14.37 -13.79
CA SER A 138 -11.37 -15.22 -13.64
C SER A 138 -10.07 -14.47 -13.95
N ARG A 139 -10.13 -13.29 -14.57
CA ARG A 139 -8.97 -12.45 -14.88
C ARG A 139 -9.32 -10.97 -14.71
N VAL A 140 -8.50 -10.22 -13.99
CA VAL A 140 -8.77 -8.81 -13.69
C VAL A 140 -7.50 -8.03 -13.44
N TRP A 141 -7.53 -6.76 -13.85
CA TRP A 141 -6.48 -5.80 -13.56
C TRP A 141 -6.79 -5.02 -12.29
N GLY A 142 -5.79 -4.82 -11.45
CA GLY A 142 -5.78 -3.76 -10.47
C GLY A 142 -4.94 -2.60 -10.99
N ILE A 143 -5.52 -1.40 -11.08
CA ILE A 143 -4.88 -0.23 -11.69
C ILE A 143 -4.74 0.87 -10.63
N ASP A 144 -3.51 1.14 -10.20
CA ASP A 144 -3.12 2.26 -9.34
C ASP A 144 -2.70 3.46 -10.19
N ILE A 145 -3.54 4.50 -10.21
CA ILE A 145 -3.30 5.75 -10.93
C ILE A 145 -2.65 6.74 -9.96
N GLY A 146 -1.31 6.72 -9.92
CA GLY A 146 -0.51 7.58 -9.05
C GLY A 146 0.00 8.84 -9.75
N SER A 147 0.57 9.77 -8.99
CA SER A 147 1.01 11.08 -9.51
C SER A 147 2.25 11.07 -10.41
N THR A 148 2.91 9.92 -10.53
CA THR A 148 4.14 9.74 -11.33
C THR A 148 3.93 8.78 -12.51
N GLY A 149 2.77 8.15 -12.60
CA GLY A 149 2.48 7.11 -13.58
C GLY A 149 1.42 6.11 -13.11
N VAL A 150 1.03 5.24 -14.04
CA VAL A 150 0.07 4.15 -13.83
C VAL A 150 0.82 2.86 -13.52
N LYS A 151 0.44 2.19 -12.43
CA LYS A 151 0.92 0.85 -12.05
C LYS A 151 -0.24 -0.12 -12.16
N ALA A 152 -0.05 -1.23 -12.85
CA ALA A 152 -1.10 -2.21 -13.04
C ALA A 152 -0.59 -3.64 -12.90
N ILE A 153 -1.39 -4.50 -12.29
CA ILE A 153 -1.18 -5.95 -12.21
C ILE A 153 -2.43 -6.66 -12.73
N GLU A 154 -2.24 -7.66 -13.57
CA GLU A 154 -3.28 -8.61 -13.92
C GLU A 154 -3.12 -9.87 -13.09
N LEU A 155 -4.21 -10.28 -12.43
CA LEU A 155 -4.31 -11.59 -11.80
C LEU A 155 -5.27 -12.47 -12.58
N SER A 156 -4.91 -13.75 -12.70
CA SER A 156 -5.78 -14.82 -13.17
C SER A 156 -6.03 -15.80 -12.03
N LEU A 157 -7.28 -16.22 -11.85
CA LEU A 157 -7.73 -17.22 -10.87
C LEU A 157 -8.06 -18.52 -11.59
N ASP A 158 -7.38 -19.61 -11.21
CA ASP A 158 -7.84 -20.95 -11.56
C ASP A 158 -9.00 -21.33 -10.62
N GLN A 159 -10.14 -21.67 -11.20
CA GLN A 159 -11.34 -21.97 -10.43
C GLN A 159 -11.30 -23.33 -9.74
N ALA A 160 -10.49 -24.27 -10.23
CA ALA A 160 -10.39 -25.63 -9.73
C ALA A 160 -9.62 -25.70 -8.41
N ASP A 161 -8.45 -25.07 -8.34
CA ASP A 161 -7.57 -25.11 -7.17
C ASP A 161 -7.50 -23.77 -6.40
N LYS A 162 -8.21 -22.74 -6.88
CA LYS A 162 -8.22 -21.38 -6.32
C LYS A 162 -6.84 -20.72 -6.30
N SER A 163 -5.89 -21.21 -7.09
CA SER A 163 -4.58 -20.60 -7.25
C SER A 163 -4.68 -19.31 -8.07
N ILE A 164 -3.80 -18.36 -7.75
CA ILE A 164 -3.68 -17.11 -8.50
C ILE A 164 -2.32 -17.04 -9.21
N THR A 165 -2.34 -16.46 -10.39
CA THR A 165 -1.14 -16.20 -11.20
C THR A 165 -1.09 -14.73 -11.58
N ILE A 166 0.08 -14.10 -11.42
CA ILE A 166 0.38 -12.79 -12.02
C ILE A 166 0.68 -13.02 -13.49
N THR A 167 -0.25 -12.64 -14.36
CA THR A 167 -0.11 -12.81 -15.82
C THR A 167 0.57 -11.61 -16.48
N ALA A 168 0.46 -10.42 -15.87
CA ALA A 168 1.13 -9.22 -16.35
C ALA A 168 1.37 -8.19 -15.23
N ALA A 169 2.45 -7.43 -15.33
CA ALA A 169 2.69 -6.23 -14.53
C ALA A 169 3.21 -5.08 -15.41
N LYS A 170 2.60 -3.90 -15.30
CA LYS A 170 2.89 -2.72 -16.13
C LYS A 170 3.14 -1.47 -15.30
N TRP A 171 4.24 -0.78 -15.55
CA TRP A 171 4.54 0.54 -15.00
C TRP A 171 4.70 1.54 -16.15
N ILE A 172 3.73 2.44 -16.29
CA ILE A 172 3.71 3.46 -17.34
C ILE A 172 3.94 4.83 -16.68
N PRO A 173 5.14 5.43 -16.80
CA PRO A 173 5.38 6.77 -16.27
C PRO A 173 4.60 7.81 -17.08
N HIS A 174 4.20 8.91 -16.44
CA HIS A 174 3.61 10.02 -17.18
C HIS A 174 4.66 10.66 -18.11
N ALA A 175 4.25 10.98 -19.34
CA ALA A 175 5.10 11.70 -20.29
C ALA A 175 5.50 13.09 -19.78
N ASN A 176 4.56 13.78 -19.11
CA ASN A 176 4.78 15.05 -18.45
C ASN A 176 4.42 14.93 -16.98
N ALA A 177 5.06 15.71 -16.12
CA ALA A 177 4.79 15.61 -14.71
C ALA A 177 3.53 16.41 -14.33
N LEU A 178 2.63 15.81 -13.53
CA LEU A 178 1.36 16.45 -13.17
C LEU A 178 1.52 17.81 -12.47
N GLY A 179 2.61 18.00 -11.72
CA GLY A 179 2.88 19.29 -11.05
C GLY A 179 3.28 20.43 -12.00
N ASP A 180 3.53 20.13 -13.27
CA ASP A 180 3.86 21.12 -14.30
C ASP A 180 2.61 21.50 -15.12
N ALA A 181 1.48 20.83 -14.88
CA ALA A 181 0.21 21.16 -15.49
C ALA A 181 -0.29 22.53 -15.02
N ILE A 182 -0.72 23.35 -15.97
CA ILE A 182 -1.20 24.72 -15.72
C ILE A 182 -2.59 24.76 -15.07
N ASP A 183 -3.37 23.69 -15.23
CA ASP A 183 -4.71 23.52 -14.69
C ASP A 183 -5.10 22.04 -14.55
N GLN A 184 -6.34 21.81 -14.14
CA GLN A 184 -6.91 20.48 -13.95
C GLN A 184 -7.12 19.72 -15.28
N GLU A 185 -7.40 20.42 -16.37
CA GLU A 185 -7.65 19.82 -17.68
C GLU A 185 -6.36 19.24 -18.26
N ALA A 186 -5.27 20.00 -18.18
CA ALA A 186 -3.93 19.53 -18.55
C ALA A 186 -3.50 18.32 -17.71
N SER A 187 -3.79 18.32 -16.40
CA SER A 187 -3.53 17.18 -15.53
C SER A 187 -4.32 15.93 -15.97
N THR A 188 -5.60 16.10 -16.25
CA THR A 188 -6.48 15.01 -16.75
C THR A 188 -6.00 14.48 -18.09
N SER A 189 -5.56 15.36 -19.01
CA SER A 189 -5.02 14.97 -20.31
C SER A 189 -3.78 14.08 -20.18
N ILE A 190 -2.84 14.43 -19.30
CA ILE A 190 -1.65 13.62 -19.01
C ILE A 190 -2.04 12.23 -18.49
N LEU A 191 -3.01 12.16 -17.57
CA LEU A 191 -3.51 10.91 -17.02
C LEU A 191 -4.16 10.03 -18.10
N LYS A 192 -5.07 10.60 -18.90
CA LYS A 192 -5.73 9.89 -20.02
C LYS A 192 -4.73 9.38 -21.04
N GLN A 193 -3.73 10.18 -21.41
CA GLN A 193 -2.65 9.76 -22.32
C GLN A 193 -1.87 8.57 -21.76
N THR A 194 -1.54 8.60 -20.46
CA THR A 194 -0.81 7.51 -19.80
C THR A 194 -1.64 6.23 -19.76
N LEU A 195 -2.96 6.34 -19.55
CA LEU A 195 -3.88 5.21 -19.57
C LEU A 195 -4.11 4.65 -20.98
N ALA A 196 -4.12 5.50 -22.00
CA ALA A 196 -4.14 5.07 -23.39
C ALA A 196 -2.88 4.27 -23.75
N GLN A 197 -1.70 4.76 -23.35
CA GLN A 197 -0.44 4.01 -23.52
C GLN A 197 -0.48 2.67 -22.76
N PHE A 198 -1.01 2.65 -21.53
CA PHE A 198 -1.20 1.41 -20.79
C PHE A 198 -2.05 0.40 -21.58
N HIS A 199 -3.18 0.86 -22.13
CA HIS A 199 -4.07 0.03 -22.92
C HIS A 199 -3.38 -0.50 -24.19
N GLU A 200 -2.67 0.37 -24.92
CA GLU A 200 -1.86 -0.02 -26.09
C GLU A 200 -0.83 -1.09 -25.74
N GLU A 201 -0.12 -0.96 -24.61
CA GLU A 201 0.88 -1.94 -24.16
C GLU A 201 0.31 -3.28 -23.67
N VAL A 202 -0.98 -3.32 -23.33
CA VAL A 202 -1.69 -4.57 -22.93
C VAL A 202 -2.21 -5.32 -24.15
N GLU A 203 -2.48 -4.62 -25.26
CA GLU A 203 -2.94 -5.21 -26.54
C GLU A 203 -4.21 -6.09 -26.39
N ALA A 204 -5.08 -5.77 -25.43
CA ALA A 204 -6.34 -6.51 -25.20
C ALA A 204 -7.54 -5.79 -25.80
N GLU A 205 -8.49 -6.53 -26.39
CA GLU A 205 -9.74 -5.97 -26.92
C GLU A 205 -10.62 -5.35 -25.82
N SER A 206 -10.59 -5.92 -24.62
CA SER A 206 -11.27 -5.39 -23.45
C SER A 206 -10.55 -5.80 -22.17
N ILE A 207 -10.51 -4.89 -21.20
CA ILE A 207 -9.88 -5.09 -19.90
C ILE A 207 -10.95 -4.98 -18.82
N GLN A 208 -10.98 -5.93 -17.89
CA GLN A 208 -11.72 -5.75 -16.63
C GLN A 208 -10.78 -5.22 -15.56
N ALA A 209 -11.17 -4.14 -14.86
CA ALA A 209 -10.28 -3.48 -13.91
C ALA A 209 -10.96 -3.01 -12.62
N VAL A 210 -10.22 -3.09 -11.51
CA VAL A 210 -10.49 -2.35 -10.28
C VAL A 210 -9.55 -1.15 -10.24
N LEU A 211 -10.11 0.06 -10.12
CA LEU A 211 -9.34 1.29 -10.05
C LEU A 211 -9.02 1.67 -8.60
N GLY A 212 -7.77 2.05 -8.36
CA GLY A 212 -7.33 2.66 -7.12
C GLY A 212 -7.89 4.06 -6.97
N PHE A 213 -8.31 4.41 -5.77
CA PHE A 213 -8.80 5.74 -5.40
C PHE A 213 -7.98 6.31 -4.25
N SER A 214 -7.64 7.59 -4.37
CA SER A 214 -6.71 8.27 -3.47
C SER A 214 -7.19 8.25 -2.01
N GLY A 215 -6.36 7.73 -1.10
CA GLY A 215 -6.63 7.67 0.35
C GLY A 215 -7.05 9.01 0.94
N PRO A 216 -6.32 10.12 0.71
CA PRO A 216 -6.71 11.47 1.16
C PRO A 216 -8.10 11.94 0.70
N ARG A 217 -8.64 11.38 -0.40
CA ARG A 217 -9.96 11.73 -0.93
C ARG A 217 -11.09 10.85 -0.36
N THR A 218 -10.78 10.01 0.61
CA THR A 218 -11.74 9.14 1.31
C THR A 218 -11.91 9.54 2.76
N LEU A 219 -13.07 9.20 3.32
CA LEU A 219 -13.40 9.38 4.72
C LEU A 219 -13.72 8.03 5.37
N GLY A 220 -12.79 7.52 6.17
CA GLY A 220 -12.97 6.34 6.99
C GLY A 220 -13.70 6.66 8.29
N ARG A 221 -14.62 5.79 8.70
CA ARG A 221 -15.26 5.78 10.02
C ARG A 221 -15.18 4.38 10.60
N TRP A 222 -14.81 4.32 11.87
CA TRP A 222 -14.65 3.09 12.63
C TRP A 222 -15.57 3.17 13.84
N PHE A 223 -16.46 2.21 13.96
CA PHE A 223 -17.42 2.14 15.06
C PHE A 223 -17.85 0.70 15.27
N GLU A 224 -18.50 0.47 16.39
CA GLU A 224 -19.04 -0.83 16.75
C GLU A 224 -20.55 -0.83 16.61
N ILE A 225 -21.10 -1.94 16.12
CA ILE A 225 -22.56 -2.17 16.12
C ILE A 225 -22.87 -3.40 16.97
N PRO A 226 -24.03 -3.44 17.66
CA PRO A 226 -24.46 -4.65 18.35
C PRO A 226 -24.56 -5.83 17.37
N GLY A 227 -24.26 -7.03 17.85
CA GLY A 227 -24.37 -8.22 17.01
C GLY A 227 -25.78 -8.43 16.46
N MET A 228 -25.96 -8.33 15.15
CA MET A 228 -27.29 -8.39 14.51
C MET A 228 -27.26 -9.03 13.12
N ASP A 229 -28.45 -9.32 12.55
CA ASP A 229 -28.56 -9.87 11.21
C ASP A 229 -28.07 -8.89 10.12
N ALA A 230 -27.91 -9.41 8.90
CA ALA A 230 -27.31 -8.64 7.81
C ALA A 230 -28.10 -7.39 7.43
N LYS A 231 -29.43 -7.45 7.48
CA LYS A 231 -30.32 -6.35 7.11
C LYS A 231 -30.31 -5.26 8.17
N LYS A 232 -30.46 -5.63 9.44
CA LYS A 232 -30.41 -4.68 10.56
C LYS A 232 -29.04 -3.98 10.64
N SER A 233 -27.96 -4.71 10.36
CA SER A 233 -26.62 -4.10 10.30
C SER A 233 -26.55 -2.99 9.25
N ALA A 234 -27.14 -3.20 8.07
CA ALA A 234 -27.14 -2.20 7.01
C ALA A 234 -27.92 -0.94 7.41
N ASP A 235 -29.05 -1.11 8.09
CA ASP A 235 -29.85 0.01 8.61
C ASP A 235 -29.10 0.79 9.70
N ALA A 236 -28.44 0.08 10.62
CA ALA A 236 -27.60 0.68 11.66
C ALA A 236 -26.43 1.46 11.06
N VAL A 237 -25.70 0.87 10.09
CA VAL A 237 -24.60 1.54 9.41
C VAL A 237 -25.07 2.77 8.61
N ALA A 238 -26.24 2.71 7.98
CA ALA A 238 -26.81 3.87 7.28
C ALA A 238 -27.23 4.99 8.24
N TYR A 239 -27.66 4.65 9.45
CA TYR A 239 -27.89 5.62 10.51
C TYR A 239 -26.56 6.26 10.98
N GLU A 240 -25.55 5.46 11.30
CA GLU A 240 -24.22 5.94 11.68
C GLU A 240 -23.58 6.81 10.60
N ALA A 241 -23.71 6.44 9.33
CA ALA A 241 -23.22 7.22 8.19
C ALA A 241 -23.77 8.65 8.20
N ARG A 242 -25.07 8.82 8.45
CA ARG A 242 -25.72 10.14 8.50
C ARG A 242 -25.26 10.98 9.68
N MET A 243 -24.87 10.35 10.79
CA MET A 243 -24.43 11.05 12.00
C MET A 243 -22.94 11.42 11.95
N GLN A 244 -22.11 10.55 11.36
CA GLN A 244 -20.65 10.66 11.42
C GLN A 244 -20.01 11.31 10.19
N ILE A 245 -20.72 11.38 9.06
CA ILE A 245 -20.20 11.96 7.81
C ILE A 245 -20.70 13.41 7.68
N PRO A 246 -19.79 14.41 7.71
CA PRO A 246 -20.15 15.82 7.58
C PRO A 246 -20.37 16.24 6.11
N ILE A 247 -20.95 15.35 5.30
CA ILE A 247 -21.26 15.55 3.88
C ILE A 247 -22.64 14.91 3.64
N PRO A 248 -23.54 15.55 2.87
CA PRO A 248 -24.84 14.96 2.56
C PRO A 248 -24.69 13.56 1.93
N ILE A 249 -25.54 12.62 2.34
CA ILE A 249 -25.47 11.22 1.90
C ILE A 249 -25.69 11.09 0.39
N GLU A 250 -26.43 12.04 -0.19
CA GLU A 250 -26.70 12.18 -1.61
C GLU A 250 -25.47 12.61 -2.43
N ASP A 251 -24.46 13.21 -1.82
CA ASP A 251 -23.25 13.72 -2.48
C ASP A 251 -22.07 12.73 -2.37
N ILE A 252 -22.26 11.61 -1.68
CA ILE A 252 -21.21 10.61 -1.45
C ILE A 252 -21.58 9.25 -2.02
N ASN A 253 -20.56 8.52 -2.44
CA ASN A 253 -20.60 7.06 -2.51
C ASN A 253 -19.97 6.52 -1.23
N PHE A 254 -20.64 5.57 -0.60
CA PHE A 254 -20.08 4.88 0.56
C PHE A 254 -20.41 3.40 0.55
N ASP A 255 -19.53 2.64 1.15
CA ASP A 255 -19.68 1.22 1.39
C ASP A 255 -18.96 0.83 2.68
N TRP A 256 -19.22 -0.36 3.19
CA TRP A 256 -18.76 -0.75 4.53
C TRP A 256 -18.41 -2.23 4.63
N HIS A 257 -17.63 -2.56 5.65
CA HIS A 257 -17.29 -3.92 6.01
C HIS A 257 -17.50 -4.09 7.51
N ARG A 258 -18.08 -5.23 7.91
CA ARG A 258 -18.11 -5.68 9.29
C ARG A 258 -17.26 -6.92 9.46
N TRP A 259 -16.55 -7.01 10.58
CA TRP A 259 -15.89 -8.25 10.97
C TRP A 259 -16.89 -9.20 11.66
N PRO A 260 -16.59 -10.51 11.68
CA PRO A 260 -17.38 -11.50 12.43
C PRO A 260 -17.48 -11.15 13.93
N LYS A 261 -18.48 -11.71 14.60
CA LYS A 261 -18.59 -11.64 16.07
C LYS A 261 -17.51 -12.50 16.71
N ALA A 262 -17.13 -12.19 17.94
CA ALA A 262 -16.42 -13.14 18.77
C ALA A 262 -17.27 -14.41 18.97
N GLU A 263 -16.65 -15.59 18.88
CA GLU A 263 -17.36 -16.86 19.05
C GLU A 263 -18.04 -16.96 20.42
N GLY A 264 -19.26 -17.51 20.45
CA GLY A 264 -19.99 -17.79 21.69
C GLY A 264 -20.80 -16.63 22.28
N ASP A 265 -20.76 -15.42 21.70
CA ASP A 265 -21.57 -14.29 22.15
C ASP A 265 -22.36 -13.64 21.00
N GLU A 266 -23.65 -13.98 20.90
CA GLU A 266 -24.55 -13.40 19.90
C GLU A 266 -24.77 -11.89 20.08
N ARG A 267 -24.53 -11.36 21.29
CA ARG A 267 -24.69 -9.94 21.62
C ARG A 267 -23.40 -9.15 21.54
N ALA A 268 -22.27 -9.81 21.26
CA ALA A 268 -20.99 -9.15 21.07
C ALA A 268 -21.09 -8.06 20.01
N PHE A 269 -20.45 -6.93 20.29
CA PHE A 269 -20.29 -5.86 19.33
C PHE A 269 -19.41 -6.33 18.17
N GLN A 270 -19.68 -5.80 16.99
CA GLN A 270 -18.93 -6.07 15.77
C GLN A 270 -18.27 -4.78 15.29
N ASN A 271 -16.97 -4.86 15.01
CA ASN A 271 -16.25 -3.77 14.38
C ASN A 271 -16.79 -3.54 12.96
N VAL A 272 -17.00 -2.28 12.63
CA VAL A 272 -17.37 -1.82 11.30
C VAL A 272 -16.38 -0.77 10.85
N ILE A 273 -15.94 -0.90 9.59
CA ILE A 273 -15.37 0.21 8.85
C ILE A 273 -16.36 0.67 7.79
N LEU A 274 -16.72 1.94 7.80
CA LEU A 274 -17.39 2.62 6.72
C LEU A 274 -16.38 3.48 5.96
N LEU A 275 -16.45 3.45 4.64
CA LEU A 275 -15.64 4.29 3.77
C LEU A 275 -16.54 5.10 2.84
N ALA A 276 -16.35 6.42 2.84
CA ALA A 276 -17.07 7.32 1.94
C ALA A 276 -16.12 8.14 1.05
N ALA A 277 -16.60 8.53 -0.12
CA ALA A 277 -15.95 9.46 -1.04
C ALA A 277 -17.01 10.31 -1.76
N ARG A 278 -16.67 11.54 -2.12
CA ARG A 278 -17.59 12.40 -2.89
C ARG A 278 -17.84 11.83 -4.28
N LYS A 279 -19.08 11.92 -4.76
CA LYS A 279 -19.50 11.41 -6.07
C LYS A 279 -18.77 12.05 -7.24
N ASP A 280 -18.53 13.36 -7.18
CA ASP A 280 -17.79 14.10 -8.20
C ASP A 280 -16.35 13.61 -8.35
N HIS A 281 -15.65 13.35 -7.24
CA HIS A 281 -14.30 12.78 -7.29
C HIS A 281 -14.28 11.34 -7.86
N ILE A 282 -15.29 10.53 -7.54
CA ILE A 282 -15.41 9.18 -8.12
C ILE A 282 -15.70 9.27 -9.62
N ALA A 283 -16.59 10.18 -10.04
CA ALA A 283 -16.89 10.41 -11.45
C ALA A 283 -15.65 10.86 -12.22
N GLN A 284 -14.86 11.78 -11.66
CA GLN A 284 -13.57 12.19 -12.23
C GLN A 284 -12.60 11.01 -12.40
N GLN A 285 -12.53 10.10 -11.42
CA GLN A 285 -11.67 8.92 -11.51
C GLN A 285 -12.13 7.96 -12.61
N LEU A 286 -13.45 7.77 -12.78
CA LEU A 286 -14.02 6.93 -13.83
C LEU A 286 -13.85 7.55 -15.22
N ASP A 287 -13.95 8.88 -15.32
CA ASP A 287 -13.78 9.62 -16.58
C ASP A 287 -12.39 9.40 -17.20
N LEU A 288 -11.37 9.14 -16.37
CA LEU A 288 -9.99 8.86 -16.84
C LEU A 288 -9.90 7.67 -17.80
N VAL A 289 -10.83 6.72 -17.73
CA VAL A 289 -10.85 5.51 -18.55
C VAL A 289 -12.10 5.39 -19.44
N ALA A 290 -12.98 6.40 -19.44
CA ALA A 290 -14.28 6.32 -20.11
C ALA A 290 -14.17 6.12 -21.63
N ASP A 291 -13.09 6.64 -22.24
CA ASP A 291 -12.83 6.57 -23.68
C ASP A 291 -11.99 5.34 -24.08
N LEU A 292 -11.68 4.45 -23.12
CA LEU A 292 -10.90 3.22 -23.33
C LEU A 292 -11.80 1.99 -23.16
N PRO A 293 -11.50 0.85 -23.78
CA PRO A 293 -12.27 -0.40 -23.60
C PRO A 293 -11.94 -1.09 -22.26
N ILE A 294 -11.92 -0.30 -21.18
CA ILE A 294 -11.69 -0.74 -19.80
C ILE A 294 -13.03 -0.77 -19.08
N GLN A 295 -13.51 -1.97 -18.78
CA GLN A 295 -14.67 -2.20 -17.93
C GLN A 295 -14.26 -2.10 -16.46
N VAL A 296 -14.65 -1.00 -15.81
CA VAL A 296 -14.43 -0.81 -14.37
C VAL A 296 -15.40 -1.68 -13.57
N VAL A 297 -14.88 -2.71 -12.91
CA VAL A 297 -15.64 -3.62 -12.04
C VAL A 297 -15.60 -3.21 -10.56
N GLY A 298 -14.73 -2.26 -10.20
CA GLY A 298 -14.70 -1.68 -8.86
C GLY A 298 -13.82 -0.44 -8.75
N VAL A 299 -14.09 0.35 -7.71
CA VAL A 299 -13.25 1.48 -7.29
C VAL A 299 -12.98 1.33 -5.79
N GLN A 300 -11.71 1.28 -5.37
CA GLN A 300 -11.35 1.06 -3.98
C GLN A 300 -10.23 1.99 -3.52
N SER A 301 -10.27 2.40 -2.25
CA SER A 301 -9.19 3.14 -1.63
C SER A 301 -7.87 2.38 -1.70
N ILE A 302 -6.80 3.05 -2.14
CA ILE A 302 -5.46 2.47 -2.16
C ILE A 302 -5.00 1.98 -0.77
N CYS A 303 -5.51 2.57 0.32
CA CYS A 303 -5.21 2.12 1.68
C CYS A 303 -5.85 0.75 2.00
N LEU A 304 -7.08 0.52 1.54
CA LEU A 304 -7.73 -0.79 1.71
C LEU A 304 -7.20 -1.84 0.74
N ALA A 305 -6.76 -1.41 -0.45
CA ALA A 305 -6.05 -2.29 -1.36
C ALA A 305 -4.72 -2.78 -0.74
N LEU A 306 -3.95 -1.90 -0.09
CA LEU A 306 -2.75 -2.29 0.66
C LEU A 306 -3.05 -3.28 1.79
N TYR A 307 -4.15 -3.08 2.52
CA TYR A 307 -4.62 -4.06 3.50
C TYR A 307 -4.87 -5.42 2.84
N ASN A 308 -5.57 -5.46 1.69
CA ASN A 308 -5.88 -6.70 0.99
C ASN A 308 -4.62 -7.43 0.51
N ALA A 309 -3.66 -6.69 -0.05
CA ALA A 309 -2.37 -7.24 -0.44
C ALA A 309 -1.61 -7.82 0.76
N ALA A 310 -1.58 -7.10 1.89
CA ALA A 310 -0.87 -7.54 3.08
C ALA A 310 -1.53 -8.78 3.69
N VAL A 311 -2.85 -8.77 3.86
CA VAL A 311 -3.60 -9.94 4.36
C VAL A 311 -3.35 -11.18 3.50
N HIS A 312 -3.26 -11.02 2.19
CA HIS A 312 -3.02 -12.15 1.30
C HIS A 312 -1.59 -12.68 1.34
N GLU A 313 -0.59 -11.80 1.33
CA GLU A 313 0.84 -12.19 1.24
C GLU A 313 1.48 -12.51 2.59
N LEU A 314 1.09 -11.78 3.62
CA LEU A 314 1.84 -11.70 4.86
C LEU A 314 1.18 -12.49 6.00
N PHE A 315 -0.13 -12.67 5.97
CA PHE A 315 -0.84 -13.35 7.05
C PHE A 315 -1.00 -14.84 6.74
N PRO A 316 -0.98 -15.71 7.76
CA PRO A 316 -1.26 -17.12 7.59
C PRO A 316 -2.60 -17.30 6.87
N LYS A 317 -2.59 -18.06 5.78
CA LYS A 317 -3.84 -18.49 5.13
C LYS A 317 -4.55 -19.44 6.08
N PRO A 318 -5.90 -19.35 6.24
CA PRO A 318 -6.64 -20.34 6.99
C PRO A 318 -6.29 -21.72 6.42
N VAL A 319 -5.82 -22.63 7.27
CA VAL A 319 -5.66 -24.02 6.89
C VAL A 319 -7.07 -24.56 6.70
N VAL A 320 -7.54 -24.61 5.46
CA VAL A 320 -8.77 -25.34 5.14
C VAL A 320 -8.41 -26.81 5.36
N PRO A 321 -9.05 -27.52 6.32
CA PRO A 321 -8.86 -28.96 6.40
C PRO A 321 -9.26 -29.53 5.04
N ALA A 322 -8.39 -30.35 4.43
CA ALA A 322 -8.74 -31.06 3.21
C ALA A 322 -10.11 -31.73 3.44
N GLU A 323 -11.05 -31.50 2.52
CA GLU A 323 -12.39 -32.11 2.59
C GLU A 323 -12.20 -33.61 2.78
N SER A 324 -12.43 -34.09 4.00
CA SER A 324 -12.53 -35.52 4.26
C SER A 324 -13.92 -35.94 3.78
N ASP A 325 -13.96 -36.84 2.81
CA ASP A 325 -15.16 -37.49 2.24
C ASP A 325 -15.97 -38.32 3.26
N ASP A 326 -15.92 -37.99 4.55
CA ASP A 326 -16.61 -38.75 5.59
C ASP A 326 -17.83 -37.98 6.10
N ASN A 327 -19.01 -38.42 5.65
CA ASN A 327 -20.35 -37.99 6.07
C ASN A 327 -20.66 -38.38 7.54
N SER A 328 -19.73 -38.14 8.46
CA SER A 328 -19.98 -38.24 9.89
C SER A 328 -20.19 -36.84 10.46
N ALA A 329 -21.46 -36.53 10.75
CA ALA A 329 -21.85 -35.36 11.52
C ALA A 329 -21.19 -35.43 12.90
N THR A 330 -20.02 -34.80 13.03
CA THR A 330 -19.46 -34.40 14.31
C THR A 330 -19.01 -32.95 14.19
N ASP A 331 -19.59 -32.10 15.05
CA ASP A 331 -19.18 -30.72 15.32
C ASP A 331 -17.70 -30.67 15.72
N LYS A 332 -16.80 -30.74 14.74
CA LYS A 332 -15.41 -30.36 14.93
C LYS A 332 -15.28 -28.90 14.55
N ALA A 333 -15.55 -28.07 15.55
CA ALA A 333 -15.05 -26.72 15.65
C ALA A 333 -13.59 -26.70 15.18
N VAL A 334 -13.32 -26.05 14.05
CA VAL A 334 -11.95 -25.72 13.67
C VAL A 334 -11.49 -24.68 14.67
N SER A 335 -10.60 -25.15 15.53
CA SER A 335 -10.08 -24.53 16.74
C SER A 335 -9.35 -23.21 16.48
N SER A 336 -9.63 -22.23 17.34
CA SER A 336 -8.92 -20.96 17.58
C SER A 336 -8.71 -20.09 16.33
N GLU A 337 -9.39 -18.93 16.26
CA GLU A 337 -8.93 -17.83 15.40
C GLU A 337 -7.45 -17.60 15.69
N GLN A 338 -6.60 -17.94 14.73
CA GLN A 338 -5.18 -17.71 14.85
C GLN A 338 -4.97 -16.21 14.92
N LEU A 339 -4.67 -15.71 16.13
CA LEU A 339 -4.51 -14.29 16.37
C LEU A 339 -3.46 -13.72 15.42
N TRP A 340 -3.90 -12.80 14.58
CA TRP A 340 -3.03 -12.04 13.71
C TRP A 340 -2.18 -11.09 14.54
N PRO A 341 -0.85 -11.03 14.32
CA PRO A 341 -0.06 -9.93 14.84
C PRO A 341 -0.57 -8.62 14.23
N THR A 342 -0.48 -7.54 15.00
CA THR A 342 -0.85 -6.22 14.53
C THR A 342 0.28 -5.65 13.69
N LEU A 343 -0.01 -5.41 12.41
CA LEU A 343 0.94 -4.90 11.42
C LEU A 343 0.65 -3.44 11.07
N GLY A 344 1.68 -2.60 11.14
CA GLY A 344 1.67 -1.28 10.54
C GLY A 344 2.28 -1.31 9.15
N ILE A 345 1.64 -0.71 8.15
CA ILE A 345 2.16 -0.61 6.77
C ILE A 345 2.34 0.86 6.47
N LEU A 346 3.58 1.30 6.29
CA LEU A 346 3.90 2.63 5.79
C LEU A 346 4.19 2.57 4.29
N GLU A 347 3.23 2.99 3.47
CA GLU A 347 3.45 3.20 2.05
C GLU A 347 3.99 4.61 1.80
N LEU A 348 5.12 4.68 1.09
CA LEU A 348 5.78 5.93 0.71
C LEU A 348 5.45 6.23 -0.76
N GLY A 349 4.46 7.07 -0.97
CA GLY A 349 4.06 7.55 -2.29
C GLY A 349 4.81 8.80 -2.73
N ALA A 350 4.50 9.24 -3.96
CA ALA A 350 5.11 10.44 -4.52
C ALA A 350 4.45 11.73 -3.98
N GLU A 351 3.13 11.77 -3.89
CA GLU A 351 2.40 12.96 -3.40
C GLU A 351 2.12 12.90 -1.89
N SER A 352 1.77 11.72 -1.38
CA SER A 352 1.46 11.48 0.03
C SER A 352 2.07 10.15 0.48
N SER A 353 2.15 9.94 1.79
CA SER A 353 2.46 8.64 2.39
C SER A 353 1.25 8.14 3.16
N ASN A 354 1.02 6.84 3.17
CA ASN A 354 -0.12 6.23 3.83
C ASN A 354 0.34 5.28 4.94
N PHE A 355 -0.28 5.36 6.11
CA PHE A 355 -0.06 4.41 7.19
C PHE A 355 -1.33 3.59 7.41
N VAL A 356 -1.24 2.27 7.26
CA VAL A 356 -2.36 1.32 7.42
C VAL A 356 -2.05 0.39 8.58
N ALA A 357 -2.88 0.39 9.61
CA ALA A 357 -2.85 -0.56 10.71
C ALA A 357 -3.76 -1.74 10.38
N VAL A 358 -3.24 -2.96 10.49
CA VAL A 358 -3.89 -4.22 10.17
C VAL A 358 -3.88 -5.09 11.42
N GLY A 359 -5.03 -5.61 11.82
CA GLY A 359 -5.14 -6.61 12.89
C GLY A 359 -6.25 -7.61 12.60
N ASN A 360 -6.49 -8.54 13.53
CA ASN A 360 -7.41 -9.68 13.31
C ASN A 360 -8.81 -9.22 12.85
N ASN A 361 -9.38 -8.24 13.57
CA ASN A 361 -10.74 -7.76 13.33
C ASN A 361 -10.84 -6.24 13.14
N PHE A 362 -9.78 -5.62 12.61
CA PHE A 362 -9.81 -4.21 12.26
C PHE A 362 -8.81 -3.85 11.16
N VAL A 363 -9.11 -2.75 10.48
CA VAL A 363 -8.15 -1.95 9.71
C VAL A 363 -8.29 -0.51 10.16
N ARG A 364 -7.21 0.26 10.25
CA ARG A 364 -7.27 1.73 10.35
C ARG A 364 -6.27 2.31 9.38
N TYR A 365 -6.53 3.49 8.85
CA TYR A 365 -5.54 4.14 7.99
C TYR A 365 -5.53 5.64 8.14
N ARG A 366 -4.37 6.22 7.84
CA ARG A 366 -4.18 7.65 7.77
C ARG A 366 -3.28 8.00 6.61
N SER A 367 -3.64 9.02 5.84
CA SER A 367 -2.81 9.58 4.79
C SER A 367 -2.12 10.85 5.30
N MET A 368 -0.82 10.97 5.05
CA MET A 368 0.05 12.07 5.44
C MET A 368 0.48 12.84 4.18
N PRO A 369 0.41 14.17 4.16
CA PRO A 369 0.67 14.99 2.96
C PRO A 369 2.17 15.14 2.66
N VAL A 370 2.97 14.12 2.99
CA VAL A 370 4.42 14.09 2.77
C VAL A 370 4.74 12.88 1.90
N GLY A 371 5.05 13.12 0.63
CA GLY A 371 5.57 12.13 -0.31
C GLY A 371 6.89 12.58 -0.94
N THR A 372 7.44 11.79 -1.86
CA THR A 372 8.75 12.09 -2.46
C THR A 372 8.81 13.40 -3.25
N HIS A 373 7.68 13.87 -3.79
CA HIS A 373 7.59 15.19 -4.44
C HIS A 373 7.87 16.33 -3.47
N ARG A 374 7.62 16.16 -2.17
CA ARG A 374 8.00 17.17 -1.16
C ARG A 374 9.52 17.36 -1.13
N LEU A 375 10.25 16.25 -1.17
CA LEU A 375 11.70 16.24 -1.24
C LEU A 375 12.20 16.81 -2.57
N ASP A 376 11.59 16.40 -3.68
CA ASP A 376 12.00 16.89 -5.00
C ASP A 376 11.86 18.43 -5.10
N ARG A 377 10.75 18.99 -4.60
CA ARG A 377 10.56 20.46 -4.55
C ARG A 377 11.61 21.16 -3.70
N GLU A 378 12.02 20.57 -2.58
CA GLU A 378 13.01 21.18 -1.70
C GLU A 378 14.42 21.14 -2.32
N LEU A 379 14.79 20.05 -2.98
CA LEU A 379 16.02 19.93 -3.75
C LEU A 379 16.03 20.93 -4.92
N MET A 380 14.93 21.07 -5.66
CA MET A 380 14.80 22.08 -6.71
C MET A 380 15.02 23.49 -6.17
N LYS A 381 14.36 23.84 -5.06
CA LYS A 381 14.44 25.18 -4.46
C LYS A 381 15.83 25.50 -3.93
N GLN A 382 16.41 24.63 -3.10
CA GLN A 382 17.66 24.90 -2.41
C GLN A 382 18.89 24.74 -3.31
N LEU A 383 18.85 23.80 -4.25
CA LEU A 383 19.98 23.48 -5.13
C LEU A 383 19.81 24.04 -6.55
N ARG A 384 18.70 24.75 -6.83
CA ARG A 384 18.36 25.34 -8.15
C ARG A 384 18.40 24.29 -9.27
N LEU A 385 17.81 23.12 -9.01
CA LEU A 385 17.77 21.99 -9.93
C LEU A 385 16.47 21.99 -10.75
N THR A 386 16.53 21.37 -11.93
CA THR A 386 15.33 20.96 -12.66
C THR A 386 14.68 19.78 -11.95
N ARG A 387 13.41 19.50 -12.27
CA ARG A 387 12.66 18.37 -11.72
C ARG A 387 13.36 17.03 -11.97
N ASP A 388 13.80 16.80 -13.21
CA ASP A 388 14.49 15.55 -13.58
C ASP A 388 15.78 15.38 -12.79
N LYS A 389 16.60 16.44 -12.67
CA LYS A 389 17.83 16.41 -11.89
C LYS A 389 17.54 16.20 -10.41
N SER A 390 16.45 16.74 -9.89
CA SER A 390 16.04 16.53 -8.51
C SER A 390 15.63 15.08 -8.24
N SER A 391 14.77 14.51 -9.08
CA SER A 391 14.33 13.12 -8.97
C SER A 391 15.51 12.14 -9.14
N GLU A 392 16.39 12.44 -10.10
CA GLU A 392 17.64 11.70 -10.29
C GLU A 392 18.51 11.78 -9.03
N LEU A 393 18.69 12.97 -8.46
CA LEU A 393 19.52 13.17 -7.28
C LEU A 393 18.93 12.50 -6.04
N ARG A 394 17.61 12.45 -5.93
CA ARG A 394 16.87 11.73 -4.88
C ARG A 394 17.13 10.22 -4.92
N GLN A 395 17.22 9.65 -6.11
CA GLN A 395 17.50 8.22 -6.34
C GLN A 395 19.00 7.89 -6.37
N ARG A 396 19.83 8.83 -6.82
CA ARG A 396 21.29 8.70 -7.03
C ARG A 396 22.08 9.85 -6.40
N PRO A 397 22.05 9.97 -5.07
CA PRO A 397 22.66 11.10 -4.38
C PRO A 397 24.19 11.13 -4.47
N GLU A 398 24.84 10.03 -4.83
CA GLU A 398 26.27 10.01 -5.15
C GLU A 398 26.65 10.83 -6.38
N ARG A 399 25.66 11.34 -7.13
CA ARG A 399 25.81 12.33 -8.21
C ARG A 399 25.79 13.78 -7.71
N ALA A 400 25.51 14.01 -6.42
CA ALA A 400 25.51 15.35 -5.83
C ALA A 400 26.89 16.01 -5.91
N ARG A 401 26.91 17.32 -6.22
CA ARG A 401 28.11 18.15 -6.03
C ARG A 401 28.51 18.22 -4.56
N CYS A 402 27.52 18.38 -3.68
CA CYS A 402 27.70 18.40 -2.23
C CYS A 402 26.70 17.45 -1.58
N LEU A 403 27.13 16.23 -1.30
CA LEU A 403 26.30 15.19 -0.70
C LEU A 403 25.77 15.58 0.69
N TYR A 404 26.55 16.36 1.45
CA TYR A 404 26.13 16.84 2.75
C TYR A 404 24.88 17.75 2.67
N GLN A 405 24.83 18.64 1.68
CA GLN A 405 23.65 19.51 1.49
C GLN A 405 22.41 18.70 1.13
N VAL A 406 22.55 17.69 0.25
CA VAL A 406 21.44 16.78 -0.10
C VAL A 406 20.95 16.03 1.15
N GLU A 407 21.86 15.53 1.98
CA GLU A 407 21.51 14.82 3.21
C GLU A 407 20.75 15.71 4.21
N GLN A 408 21.12 16.97 4.37
CA GLN A 408 20.39 17.91 5.22
C GLN A 408 18.95 18.11 4.73
N ILE A 409 18.78 18.37 3.44
CA ILE A 409 17.45 18.54 2.83
C ILE A 409 16.58 17.30 3.02
N VAL A 410 17.16 16.12 2.76
CA VAL A 410 16.49 14.82 2.93
C VAL A 410 16.07 14.61 4.38
N ARG A 411 16.96 14.90 5.33
CA ARG A 411 16.70 14.78 6.77
C ARG A 411 15.54 15.66 7.21
N ASP A 412 15.52 16.92 6.79
CA ASP A 412 14.48 17.88 7.20
C ASP A 412 13.09 17.45 6.71
N VAL A 413 12.99 16.99 5.45
CA VAL A 413 11.73 16.48 4.88
C VAL A 413 11.29 15.19 5.57
N TYR A 414 12.22 14.29 5.91
CA TYR A 414 11.86 13.08 6.63
C TYR A 414 11.50 13.31 8.09
N GLU A 415 12.02 14.35 8.73
CA GLU A 415 11.57 14.72 10.08
C GLU A 415 10.10 15.16 10.08
N GLU A 416 9.62 15.82 9.00
CA GLU A 416 8.20 16.13 8.81
C GLU A 416 7.35 14.84 8.78
N LEU A 417 7.73 13.87 7.94
CA LEU A 417 7.06 12.57 7.84
C LEU A 417 7.11 11.80 9.16
N LEU A 418 8.27 11.75 9.81
CA LEU A 418 8.47 11.08 11.09
C LEU A 418 7.57 11.67 12.18
N ASN A 419 7.43 12.98 12.22
CA ASN A 419 6.58 13.64 13.21
C ASN A 419 5.09 13.31 13.00
N ASP A 420 4.63 13.27 11.75
CA ASP A 420 3.27 12.85 11.44
C ASP A 420 3.03 11.37 11.74
N LEU A 421 4.01 10.51 11.44
CA LEU A 421 3.95 9.09 11.75
C LEU A 421 3.95 8.85 13.27
N ARG A 422 4.84 9.50 14.04
CA ARG A 422 4.84 9.43 15.51
C ARG A 422 3.51 9.87 16.11
N ARG A 423 2.90 10.94 15.59
CA ARG A 423 1.56 11.37 16.00
C ARG A 423 0.50 10.31 15.69
N THR A 424 0.61 9.65 14.54
CA THR A 424 -0.30 8.57 14.12
C THR A 424 -0.17 7.34 15.02
N LEU A 425 1.05 6.88 15.26
CA LEU A 425 1.33 5.74 16.13
C LEU A 425 0.83 5.99 17.56
N ARG A 426 1.11 7.16 18.13
CA ARG A 426 0.61 7.53 19.47
C ARG A 426 -0.91 7.57 19.55
N ALA A 427 -1.59 8.06 18.52
CA ALA A 427 -3.04 8.07 18.47
C ALA A 427 -3.60 6.65 18.47
N TYR A 428 -3.01 5.76 17.67
CA TYR A 428 -3.40 4.35 17.64
C TYR A 428 -3.08 3.60 18.94
N GLU A 429 -1.93 3.85 19.57
CA GLU A 429 -1.59 3.32 20.89
C GLU A 429 -2.58 3.79 21.97
N THR A 430 -2.99 5.05 21.92
CA THR A 430 -4.02 5.60 22.83
C THR A 430 -5.36 4.88 22.66
N ASP A 431 -5.66 4.45 21.44
CA ASP A 431 -6.85 3.65 21.11
C ASP A 431 -6.63 2.13 21.33
N GLY A 432 -5.56 1.72 22.01
CA GLY A 432 -5.27 0.32 22.36
C GLY A 432 -4.63 -0.52 21.23
N VAL A 433 -4.17 0.11 20.14
CA VAL A 433 -3.50 -0.59 19.05
C VAL A 433 -2.00 -0.63 19.30
N HIS A 434 -1.46 -1.82 19.54
CA HIS A 434 -0.02 -2.06 19.69
C HIS A 434 0.52 -2.80 18.48
N PHE A 435 1.61 -2.30 17.88
CA PHE A 435 2.19 -2.89 16.66
C PHE A 435 3.26 -3.93 17.01
N ASP A 436 3.07 -5.16 16.52
CA ASP A 436 4.10 -6.20 16.57
C ASP A 436 5.20 -5.92 15.55
N LYS A 437 4.83 -5.37 14.39
CA LYS A 437 5.75 -5.08 13.30
C LYS A 437 5.26 -3.90 12.46
N ILE A 438 6.21 -3.15 11.90
CA ILE A 438 5.93 -2.14 10.88
C ILE A 438 6.68 -2.53 9.61
N VAL A 439 5.98 -2.55 8.48
CA VAL A 439 6.57 -2.74 7.16
C VAL A 439 6.51 -1.45 6.37
N ILE A 440 7.50 -1.22 5.51
CA ILE A 440 7.49 -0.13 4.54
C ILE A 440 7.24 -0.69 3.14
N THR A 441 6.41 0.01 2.35
CA THR A 441 6.20 -0.29 0.93
C THR A 441 6.15 0.98 0.05
N GLY A 442 5.92 0.84 -1.25
CA GLY A 442 5.79 1.94 -2.21
C GLY A 442 7.10 2.33 -2.91
N GLY A 443 6.97 3.08 -4.02
CA GLY A 443 8.11 3.51 -4.82
C GLY A 443 9.01 4.53 -4.12
N GLY A 444 8.51 5.19 -3.08
CA GLY A 444 9.29 6.14 -2.30
C GLY A 444 10.41 5.49 -1.48
N ILE A 445 10.38 4.18 -1.26
CA ILE A 445 11.46 3.44 -0.57
C ILE A 445 12.79 3.51 -1.30
N GLU A 446 12.76 3.63 -2.63
CA GLU A 446 13.96 3.81 -3.44
C GLU A 446 14.65 5.16 -3.17
N THR A 447 14.02 6.03 -2.38
CA THR A 447 14.61 7.30 -1.98
C THR A 447 15.72 7.10 -0.97
N LEU A 448 16.78 7.89 -1.15
CA LEU A 448 17.92 8.01 -0.27
C LEU A 448 17.58 7.92 1.23
N GLY A 449 18.11 6.88 1.89
CA GLY A 449 18.24 6.84 3.35
C GLY A 449 16.92 6.73 4.10
N VAL A 450 15.79 6.60 3.40
CA VAL A 450 14.46 6.67 4.03
C VAL A 450 14.20 5.48 4.91
N ALA A 451 14.48 4.26 4.42
CA ALA A 451 14.32 3.04 5.18
C ALA A 451 15.22 3.07 6.43
N GLU A 452 16.43 3.62 6.29
CA GLU A 452 17.39 3.70 7.37
C GLU A 452 17.04 4.77 8.40
N VAL A 453 16.56 5.94 7.97
CA VAL A 453 16.09 6.99 8.88
C VAL A 453 14.86 6.50 9.64
N LEU A 454 13.91 5.87 8.96
CA LEU A 454 12.72 5.31 9.59
C LEU A 454 13.09 4.24 10.63
N ALA A 455 13.91 3.25 10.27
CA ALA A 455 14.28 2.14 11.15
C ALA A 455 15.11 2.52 12.39
N THR A 456 15.53 3.79 12.51
CA THR A 456 16.42 4.26 13.58
C THR A 456 15.80 5.30 14.48
N GLN A 457 14.77 5.96 14.00
CA GLN A 457 14.12 7.08 14.67
C GLN A 457 12.68 6.78 15.11
N LEU A 458 12.18 5.60 14.76
CA LEU A 458 10.95 4.97 15.21
C LEU A 458 11.35 3.70 15.96
#